data_AF-X6JW87-F1
#
_entry.id   AF-X6JW87-F1
#
_cell.length_a   1.000
_cell.length_b   1.000
_cell.length_c   1.000
_cell.angle_alpha   90.00
_cell.angle_beta   90.00
_cell.angle_gamma   90.00
#
_symmetry.space_group_name_H-M   'P 1'
#
loop_
_entity.id
_entity.type
_entity.pdbx_description
1 polymer ?
#
loop_
_entity_poly.entity_id
_entity_poly.type
_entity_poly.pdbx_seq_one_letter_code
_entity_poly.pdbx_strand_id
1 'polypeptide(L)'
;MMGRQVNFWLSDKDQTELQSIVLSKGVFAVINSQSKTPAPSLKEKFERVHPGRKVEGFHLVPKALREEIVWKHNPYNDTYDPDLSRSSVIQYNPSRTEGSSIFQGRFYFQARDFHDLGQLIEKHAAFTKIGDALLRLVRKNLNHLHSGFYAGNEALKLKDAGFQFRS
;
A
#
# COMPACT_ATOMS: atom_id res chain seq x y z
N MET A 1 -6.81 -14.11 10.86
CA MET A 1 -6.64 -13.07 9.80
C MET A 1 -5.25 -13.29 9.20
N MET A 2 -5.15 -13.69 7.92
CA MET A 2 -3.88 -14.11 7.27
C MET A 2 -3.11 -12.94 6.61
N GLY A 3 -3.80 -11.82 6.39
CA GLY A 3 -3.20 -10.57 5.96
C GLY A 3 -2.76 -9.71 7.14
N ARG A 4 -1.72 -8.91 6.92
CA ARG A 4 -1.18 -7.93 7.87
C ARG A 4 -1.38 -6.55 7.31
N GLN A 5 -1.81 -5.62 8.17
CA GLN A 5 -2.12 -4.26 7.74
C GLN A 5 -1.77 -3.18 8.76
N VAL A 6 -1.69 -1.96 8.25
CA VAL A 6 -1.79 -0.73 9.02
C VAL A 6 -2.71 0.22 8.26
N ASN A 7 -3.69 0.76 8.97
CA ASN A 7 -4.65 1.71 8.44
C ASN A 7 -4.27 3.11 8.92
N PHE A 8 -4.47 4.12 8.08
CA PHE A 8 -4.10 5.48 8.46
C PHE A 8 -4.95 6.55 7.79
N TRP A 9 -4.97 7.73 8.41
CA TRP A 9 -5.44 8.97 7.81
C TRP A 9 -4.26 9.93 7.64
N LEU A 10 -3.98 10.31 6.39
CA LEU A 10 -2.86 11.17 6.04
C LEU A 10 -3.37 12.35 5.21
N SER A 11 -2.85 13.55 5.49
CA SER A 11 -2.94 14.67 4.55
C SER A 11 -2.02 14.40 3.35
N ASP A 12 -2.07 15.28 2.33
CA ASP A 12 -1.14 15.20 1.21
C ASP A 12 0.33 15.36 1.64
N LYS A 13 0.59 16.20 2.65
CA LYS A 13 1.93 16.38 3.20
C LYS A 13 2.39 15.15 3.95
N ASP A 14 1.60 14.65 4.89
CA ASP A 14 1.92 13.45 5.67
C ASP A 14 2.16 12.26 4.73
N GLN A 15 1.37 12.17 3.66
CA GLN A 15 1.53 11.12 2.67
C GLN A 15 2.84 11.24 1.89
N THR A 16 3.23 12.44 1.47
CA THR A 16 4.49 12.69 0.78
C THR A 16 5.69 12.33 1.68
N GLU A 17 5.64 12.72 2.96
CA GLU A 17 6.65 12.40 3.95
C GLU A 17 6.77 10.88 4.17
N LEU A 18 5.64 10.19 4.36
CA LEU A 18 5.63 8.74 4.54
C LEU A 18 6.17 8.00 3.32
N GLN A 19 5.77 8.43 2.11
CA GLN A 19 6.25 7.87 0.86
C GLN A 19 7.77 8.02 0.71
N SER A 20 8.31 9.20 1.04
CA SER A 20 9.75 9.46 1.06
C SER A 20 10.48 8.53 2.04
N ILE A 21 9.96 8.38 3.26
CA ILE A 21 10.53 7.47 4.28
C ILE A 21 10.55 6.02 3.78
N VAL A 22 9.47 5.55 3.15
CA VAL A 22 9.39 4.18 2.62
C VAL A 22 10.40 3.97 1.49
N LEU A 23 10.48 4.89 0.53
CA LEU A 23 11.40 4.77 -0.62
C LEU A 23 12.87 4.92 -0.21
N SER A 24 13.16 5.72 0.82
CA SER A 24 14.54 5.90 1.35
C SER A 24 15.19 4.60 1.82
N LYS A 25 14.39 3.54 2.07
CA LYS A 25 14.93 2.21 2.39
C LYS A 25 15.58 1.53 1.21
N GLY A 26 15.29 1.93 -0.03
CA GLY A 26 15.87 1.37 -1.25
C GLY A 26 15.46 -0.07 -1.57
N VAL A 27 14.65 -0.70 -0.71
CA VAL A 27 14.25 -2.12 -0.83
C VAL A 27 13.11 -2.32 -1.82
N PHE A 28 12.31 -1.28 -2.08
CA PHE A 28 11.08 -1.40 -2.86
C PHE A 28 11.21 -0.77 -4.24
N ALA A 29 10.57 -1.40 -5.22
CA ALA A 29 10.08 -0.78 -6.43
C ALA A 29 8.57 -0.52 -6.31
N VAL A 30 8.06 0.42 -7.10
CA VAL A 30 6.66 0.84 -7.10
C VAL A 30 5.99 0.47 -8.41
N ILE A 31 4.77 -0.01 -8.34
CA ILE A 31 3.90 -0.25 -9.50
C ILE A 31 2.55 0.43 -9.25
N ASN A 32 1.99 1.10 -10.25
CA ASN A 32 0.61 1.57 -10.19
C ASN A 32 -0.35 0.38 -10.20
N SER A 33 -1.48 0.49 -9.51
CA SER A 33 -2.45 -0.60 -9.37
C SER A 33 -3.26 -0.94 -10.62
N GLN A 34 -2.93 -0.38 -11.79
CA GLN A 34 -3.57 -0.69 -13.07
C GLN A 34 -2.54 -0.53 -14.19
N SER A 35 -2.02 -1.65 -14.70
CA SER A 35 -1.13 -1.65 -15.86
C SER A 35 -1.90 -2.00 -17.12
N LYS A 36 -1.64 -1.31 -18.24
CA LYS A 36 -2.14 -1.72 -19.58
C LYS A 36 -1.26 -2.77 -20.25
N THR A 37 -0.19 -3.20 -19.60
CA THR A 37 0.79 -4.15 -20.13
C THR A 37 1.01 -5.31 -19.16
N PRO A 38 1.24 -6.54 -19.64
CA PRO A 38 1.39 -7.75 -18.80
C PRO A 38 2.64 -7.77 -17.90
N ALA A 39 3.50 -6.76 -17.96
CA ALA A 39 4.62 -6.56 -17.04
C ALA A 39 4.92 -5.05 -16.97
N PRO A 40 4.21 -4.27 -16.13
CA PRO A 40 4.47 -2.85 -16.00
C PRO A 40 5.92 -2.57 -15.61
N SER A 41 6.46 -1.49 -16.15
CA SER A 41 7.75 -0.97 -15.73
C SER A 41 7.73 -0.63 -14.24
N LEU A 42 8.68 -1.20 -13.51
CA LEU A 42 8.92 -0.89 -12.12
C LEU A 42 9.39 0.55 -11.99
N LYS A 43 8.68 1.35 -11.20
CA LYS A 43 9.02 2.74 -10.93
C LYS A 43 9.83 2.85 -9.64
N GLU A 44 10.61 3.91 -9.55
CA GLU A 44 11.36 4.24 -8.33
C GLU A 44 10.62 5.23 -7.42
N LYS A 45 9.47 5.77 -7.87
CA LYS A 45 8.68 6.76 -7.16
C LYS A 45 7.19 6.51 -7.31
N PHE A 46 6.41 7.03 -6.37
CA PHE A 46 4.96 7.07 -6.46
C PHE A 46 4.54 8.17 -7.44
N GLU A 47 4.10 7.80 -8.63
CA GLU A 47 3.60 8.76 -9.62
C GLU A 47 2.09 8.87 -9.52
N ARG A 48 1.62 9.98 -8.96
CA ARG A 48 0.20 10.34 -8.99
C ARG A 48 -0.15 10.77 -10.41
N VAL A 49 -0.98 9.98 -11.09
CA VAL A 49 -1.27 10.22 -12.52
C VAL A 49 -2.05 11.52 -12.73
N HIS A 50 -2.84 12.00 -11.75
CA HIS A 50 -3.45 13.33 -11.82
C HIS A 50 -3.73 13.97 -10.44
N PRO A 51 -3.44 15.27 -10.24
CA PRO A 51 -3.99 16.04 -9.14
C PRO A 51 -5.49 16.25 -9.39
N GLY A 52 -6.34 15.45 -8.75
CA GLY A 52 -7.81 15.57 -8.83
C GLY A 52 -8.58 14.36 -9.35
N ARG A 53 -7.91 13.26 -9.74
CA ARG A 53 -8.57 11.96 -9.97
C ARG A 53 -8.39 11.04 -8.77
N LYS A 54 -9.30 10.05 -8.63
CA LYS A 54 -9.22 8.97 -7.64
C LYS A 54 -7.77 8.48 -7.55
N VAL A 55 -7.22 8.52 -6.34
CA VAL A 55 -5.84 8.09 -6.14
C VAL A 55 -5.75 6.61 -6.50
N GLU A 56 -5.01 6.30 -7.56
CA GLU A 56 -4.69 4.92 -7.92
C GLU A 56 -3.93 4.29 -6.74
N GLY A 57 -4.30 3.06 -6.37
CA GLY A 57 -3.50 2.30 -5.44
C GLY A 57 -2.11 2.06 -6.03
N PHE A 58 -1.17 1.69 -5.18
CA PHE A 58 0.16 1.27 -5.59
C PHE A 58 0.43 -0.12 -5.05
N HIS A 59 1.34 -0.82 -5.71
CA HIS A 59 1.96 -2.04 -5.22
C HIS A 59 3.43 -1.76 -4.97
N LEU A 60 3.89 -2.09 -3.77
CA LEU A 60 5.30 -2.12 -3.42
C LEU A 60 5.83 -3.53 -3.61
N VAL A 61 6.87 -3.64 -4.42
CA VAL A 61 7.54 -4.88 -4.75
C VAL A 61 8.93 -4.86 -4.12
N PRO A 62 9.29 -5.80 -3.24
CA PRO A 62 10.67 -5.97 -2.84
C PRO A 62 11.53 -6.25 -4.07
N LYS A 63 12.55 -5.42 -4.33
CA LYS A 63 13.40 -5.53 -5.52
C LYS A 63 14.02 -6.93 -5.69
N ALA A 64 14.34 -7.59 -4.57
CA ALA A 64 14.89 -8.94 -4.54
C ALA A 64 13.92 -10.04 -5.01
N LEU A 65 12.61 -9.78 -5.04
CA LEU A 65 11.56 -10.75 -5.38
C LEU A 65 10.75 -10.29 -6.60
N ARG A 66 11.28 -9.36 -7.39
CA ARG A 66 10.53 -8.72 -8.49
C ARG A 66 10.15 -9.68 -9.62
N GLU A 67 10.96 -10.70 -9.86
CA GLU A 67 10.73 -11.71 -10.91
C GLU A 67 9.66 -12.73 -10.51
N GLU A 68 9.22 -12.73 -9.24
CA GLU A 68 8.20 -13.65 -8.70
C GLU A 68 6.78 -13.09 -8.81
N ILE A 69 6.59 -11.91 -9.41
CA ILE A 69 5.26 -11.32 -9.55
C ILE A 69 4.47 -12.10 -10.60
N VAL A 70 3.35 -12.66 -10.18
CA VAL A 70 2.36 -13.26 -11.06
C VAL A 70 1.36 -12.17 -11.46
N TRP A 71 1.24 -11.91 -12.75
CA TRP A 71 0.31 -10.92 -13.29
C TRP A 71 -1.03 -11.58 -13.64
N LYS A 72 -2.12 -10.99 -13.17
CA LYS A 72 -3.48 -11.39 -13.50
C LYS A 72 -4.09 -10.38 -14.46
N HIS A 73 -4.56 -10.86 -15.60
CA HIS A 73 -5.34 -10.05 -16.55
C HIS A 73 -6.76 -9.85 -16.02
N ASN A 74 -7.21 -8.61 -16.06
CA ASN A 74 -8.59 -8.22 -15.82
C ASN A 74 -9.28 -7.95 -17.17
N PRO A 75 -10.14 -8.86 -17.64
CA PRO A 75 -10.76 -8.74 -18.96
C PRO A 75 -11.80 -7.61 -19.06
N TYR A 76 -12.26 -7.06 -17.93
CA TYR A 76 -13.30 -6.03 -17.93
C TYR A 76 -12.79 -4.66 -18.38
N ASN A 77 -11.55 -4.31 -18.01
CA ASN A 77 -10.92 -3.02 -18.30
C ASN A 77 -9.58 -3.15 -19.03
N ASP A 78 -9.24 -4.37 -19.44
CA ASP A 78 -7.98 -4.73 -20.12
C ASP A 78 -6.73 -4.27 -19.34
N THR A 79 -6.75 -4.47 -18.02
CA THR A 79 -5.60 -4.16 -17.15
C THR A 79 -4.96 -5.41 -16.56
N TYR A 80 -3.72 -5.28 -16.12
CA TYR A 80 -2.96 -6.31 -15.44
C TYR A 80 -2.60 -5.84 -14.04
N ASP A 81 -2.96 -6.66 -13.06
CA ASP A 81 -2.70 -6.42 -11.64
C ASP A 81 -1.91 -7.60 -11.05
N PRO A 82 -1.04 -7.36 -10.05
CA PRO A 82 -0.39 -8.45 -9.36
C PRO A 82 -1.43 -9.37 -8.71
N ASP A 83 -1.31 -10.68 -8.92
CA ASP A 83 -2.06 -11.66 -8.16
C ASP A 83 -1.56 -11.65 -6.72
N LEU A 84 -2.35 -11.04 -5.85
CA LEU A 84 -1.99 -10.84 -4.45
C LEU A 84 -1.82 -12.16 -3.70
N SER A 85 -2.48 -13.24 -4.13
CA SER A 85 -2.38 -14.55 -3.48
C SER A 85 -1.01 -15.19 -3.72
N ARG A 86 -0.49 -15.02 -4.94
CA ARG A 86 0.72 -15.67 -5.42
C ARG A 86 1.96 -14.78 -5.38
N SER A 87 1.78 -13.46 -5.41
CA SER A 87 2.89 -12.51 -5.55
C SER A 87 3.35 -11.94 -4.21
N SER A 88 4.66 -11.74 -4.06
CA SER A 88 5.29 -11.07 -2.92
C SER A 88 5.15 -9.54 -3.01
N VAL A 89 3.92 -9.03 -2.99
CA VAL A 89 3.59 -7.61 -3.14
C VAL A 89 2.85 -7.03 -1.94
N ILE A 90 3.16 -5.79 -1.59
CA ILE A 90 2.47 -5.04 -0.54
C ILE A 90 1.57 -4.02 -1.23
N GLN A 91 0.28 -4.07 -0.96
CA GLN A 91 -0.66 -3.05 -1.42
C GLN A 91 -0.49 -1.79 -0.59
N TYR A 92 -0.48 -0.66 -1.27
CA TYR A 92 -0.51 0.67 -0.69
C TYR A 92 -1.68 1.45 -1.28
N ASN A 93 -2.67 1.72 -0.44
CA ASN A 93 -3.77 2.60 -0.77
C ASN A 93 -3.51 3.93 -0.06
N PRO A 94 -3.24 5.01 -0.82
CA PRO A 94 -3.21 6.37 -0.30
C PRO A 94 -4.47 6.79 0.46
N SER A 95 -4.31 7.76 1.36
CA SER A 95 -5.43 8.56 1.81
C SER A 95 -5.89 9.50 0.70
N ARG A 96 -7.16 9.90 0.73
CA ARG A 96 -7.70 10.96 -0.14
C ARG A 96 -8.38 12.00 0.73
N THR A 97 -8.23 13.28 0.39
CA THR A 97 -8.92 14.37 1.05
C THR A 97 -9.98 14.93 0.12
N GLU A 98 -11.22 15.01 0.57
CA GLU A 98 -12.33 15.59 -0.19
C GLU A 98 -13.15 16.49 0.73
N GLY A 99 -13.21 17.79 0.39
CA GLY A 99 -13.79 18.80 1.28
C GLY A 99 -13.14 18.74 2.66
N SER A 100 -13.96 18.66 3.71
CA SER A 100 -13.53 18.52 5.10
C SER A 100 -13.38 17.06 5.56
N SER A 101 -13.20 16.11 4.64
CA SER A 101 -13.03 14.69 4.97
C SER A 101 -11.67 14.16 4.52
N ILE A 102 -11.00 13.43 5.41
CA ILE A 102 -9.81 12.63 5.10
C ILE A 102 -10.22 11.16 5.13
N PHE A 103 -10.08 10.47 4.01
CA PHE A 103 -10.40 9.07 3.88
C PHE A 103 -9.20 8.18 4.18
N GLN A 104 -9.51 7.00 4.68
CA GLN A 104 -8.54 6.02 5.13
C GLN A 104 -7.68 5.51 3.98
N GLY A 105 -6.37 5.53 4.21
CA GLY A 105 -5.39 4.76 3.45
C GLY A 105 -4.95 3.51 4.20
N ARG A 106 -4.17 2.65 3.54
CA ARG A 106 -3.72 1.37 4.09
C ARG A 106 -2.44 0.87 3.44
N PHE A 107 -1.56 0.27 4.25
CA PHE A 107 -0.65 -0.77 3.74
C PHE A 107 -1.18 -2.15 4.13
N TYR A 108 -1.19 -3.08 3.17
CA TYR A 108 -1.67 -4.44 3.37
C TYR A 108 -0.81 -5.45 2.60
N PHE A 109 -0.51 -6.59 3.22
CA PHE A 109 0.03 -7.74 2.50
C PHE A 109 -0.45 -9.07 3.09
N GLN A 110 -0.54 -10.09 2.25
CA GLN A 110 -0.83 -11.46 2.66
C GLN A 110 0.49 -12.20 2.89
N ALA A 111 0.73 -12.66 4.13
CA ALA A 111 1.90 -13.47 4.46
C ALA A 111 1.66 -14.97 4.20
N ARG A 112 0.40 -15.37 4.17
CA ARG A 112 -0.06 -16.75 3.94
C ARG A 112 -1.31 -16.72 3.09
N ASP A 113 -1.51 -17.76 2.29
CA ASP A 113 -2.75 -17.97 1.54
C ASP A 113 -3.14 -19.44 1.51
N PHE A 114 -4.37 -19.74 1.11
CA PHE A 114 -4.78 -21.10 0.77
C PHE A 114 -4.61 -21.32 -0.73
N HIS A 115 -4.00 -22.43 -1.10
CA HIS A 115 -4.03 -22.85 -2.51
C HIS A 115 -5.35 -23.55 -2.84
N ASP A 116 -5.54 -23.89 -4.11
CA ASP A 116 -6.80 -24.41 -4.66
C ASP A 116 -7.33 -25.68 -3.97
N LEU A 117 -6.48 -26.52 -3.36
CA LEU A 117 -6.92 -27.71 -2.58
C LEU A 117 -7.11 -27.42 -1.08
N GLY A 118 -7.15 -26.15 -0.67
CA GLY A 118 -7.41 -25.73 0.70
C GLY A 118 -6.24 -25.88 1.68
N GLN A 119 -5.03 -26.20 1.21
CA GLN A 119 -3.83 -26.20 2.07
C GLN A 119 -3.23 -24.80 2.19
N LEU A 120 -2.81 -24.47 3.41
CA LEU A 120 -2.14 -23.22 3.76
C LEU A 120 -0.71 -23.19 3.20
N ILE A 121 -0.42 -22.19 2.36
CA ILE A 121 0.91 -21.89 1.83
C ILE A 121 1.43 -20.62 2.50
N GLU A 122 2.67 -20.67 2.97
CA GLU A 122 3.39 -19.48 3.44
C GLU A 122 4.12 -18.81 2.27
N LYS A 123 4.05 -17.48 2.20
CA LYS A 123 4.89 -16.74 1.25
C LYS A 123 6.34 -16.74 1.70
N HIS A 124 7.23 -16.40 0.76
CA HIS A 124 8.66 -16.30 0.97
C HIS A 124 9.00 -15.61 2.31
N ALA A 125 9.78 -16.27 3.18
CA ALA A 125 10.05 -15.75 4.53
C ALA A 125 10.67 -14.34 4.51
N ALA A 126 11.52 -14.07 3.51
CA ALA A 126 12.07 -12.72 3.30
C ALA A 126 10.98 -11.68 2.99
N PHE A 127 9.95 -12.02 2.20
CA PHE A 127 8.82 -11.13 1.93
C PHE A 127 8.09 -10.77 3.23
N THR A 128 7.77 -11.77 4.05
CA THR A 128 7.10 -11.56 5.33
C THR A 128 7.92 -10.64 6.25
N LYS A 129 9.24 -10.86 6.34
CA LYS A 129 10.15 -10.01 7.13
C LYS A 129 10.20 -8.56 6.62
N ILE A 130 10.24 -8.37 5.30
CA ILE A 130 10.23 -7.04 4.66
C ILE A 130 8.90 -6.34 4.92
N GLY A 131 7.77 -7.03 4.74
CA GLY A 131 6.45 -6.50 5.03
C GLY A 131 6.28 -6.09 6.50
N ASP A 132 6.74 -6.90 7.43
CA ASP A 132 6.73 -6.56 8.87
C ASP A 132 7.62 -5.37 9.21
N ALA A 133 8.79 -5.27 8.58
CA ALA A 133 9.66 -4.13 8.75
C ALA A 133 9.00 -2.84 8.23
N LEU A 134 8.31 -2.91 7.09
CA LEU A 134 7.54 -1.78 6.56
C LEU A 134 6.42 -1.37 7.52
N LEU A 135 5.58 -2.31 7.97
CA LEU A 135 4.49 -1.99 8.88
C LEU A 135 5.02 -1.37 10.18
N ARG A 136 6.12 -1.90 10.75
CA ARG A 136 6.77 -1.31 11.93
C ARG A 136 7.30 0.09 11.65
N LEU A 137 7.90 0.33 10.49
CA LEU A 137 8.38 1.64 10.08
C LEU A 137 7.22 2.64 10.03
N VAL A 138 6.10 2.28 9.39
CA VAL A 138 4.91 3.14 9.30
C VAL A 138 4.38 3.46 10.71
N ARG A 139 4.22 2.45 11.56
CA ARG A 139 3.73 2.64 12.95
C ARG A 139 4.64 3.52 13.80
N LYS A 140 5.96 3.51 13.55
CA LYS A 140 6.94 4.36 14.24
C LYS A 140 6.86 5.83 13.81
N ASN A 141 6.43 6.11 12.58
CA ASN A 141 6.43 7.46 12.00
C ASN A 141 5.04 8.11 11.98
N LEU A 142 4.00 7.42 12.49
CA LEU A 142 2.64 7.94 12.57
C LEU A 142 2.13 7.90 14.01
N ASN A 143 1.12 8.72 14.30
CA ASN A 143 0.48 8.76 15.61
C ASN A 143 -0.53 7.62 15.72
N HIS A 144 -0.40 6.79 16.76
CA HIS A 144 -1.39 5.75 17.04
C HIS A 144 -2.69 6.36 17.55
N LEU A 145 -3.82 5.94 16.98
CA LEU A 145 -5.15 6.36 17.43
C LEU A 145 -5.80 5.27 18.29
N HIS A 146 -6.20 4.16 17.65
CA HIS A 146 -6.82 3.00 18.28
C HIS A 146 -6.73 1.79 17.35
N SER A 147 -6.74 0.57 17.88
CA SER A 147 -6.97 -0.68 17.13
C SER A 147 -6.25 -0.81 15.77
N GLY A 148 -4.96 -0.46 15.70
CA GLY A 148 -4.18 -0.57 14.46
C GLY A 148 -4.43 0.54 13.42
N PHE A 149 -5.12 1.61 13.82
CA PHE A 149 -5.31 2.84 13.07
C PHE A 149 -4.36 3.93 13.54
N TYR A 150 -3.84 4.69 12.57
CA TYR A 150 -2.85 5.73 12.77
C TYR A 150 -3.25 7.02 12.06
N ALA A 151 -2.61 8.14 12.40
CA ALA A 151 -2.74 9.38 11.65
C ALA A 151 -1.41 10.10 11.51
N GLY A 152 -1.28 10.84 10.43
CA GLY A 152 -0.18 11.78 10.23
C GLY A 152 -0.32 13.01 11.13
N ASN A 153 0.79 13.74 11.29
CA ASN A 153 0.83 14.90 12.18
C ASN A 153 -0.06 16.03 11.67
N GLU A 154 -0.06 16.27 10.35
CA GLU A 154 -0.91 17.30 9.76
C GLU A 154 -2.39 16.86 9.71
N ALA A 155 -2.67 15.60 9.43
CA ALA A 155 -4.02 15.04 9.50
C ALA A 155 -4.67 15.25 10.88
N LEU A 156 -3.91 15.12 11.97
CA LEU A 156 -4.40 15.43 13.31
C LEU A 156 -4.74 16.92 13.48
N LYS A 157 -3.88 17.82 13.01
CA LYS A 157 -4.17 19.27 13.04
C LYS A 157 -5.41 19.63 12.23
N LEU A 158 -5.60 19.00 11.07
CA LEU A 158 -6.80 19.17 10.25
C LEU A 158 -8.05 18.66 10.97
N LYS A 159 -7.93 17.53 11.66
CA LYS A 159 -9.02 16.99 12.49
C LYS A 159 -9.42 17.96 13.60
N ASP A 160 -8.45 18.56 14.29
CA ASP A 160 -8.70 19.59 15.32
C ASP A 160 -9.35 20.85 14.71
N ALA A 161 -9.06 21.14 13.44
CA ALA A 161 -9.70 22.21 12.67
C ALA A 161 -11.08 21.84 12.08
N GLY A 162 -11.64 20.68 12.45
CA GLY A 162 -13.00 20.26 12.07
C GLY A 162 -13.08 19.29 10.89
N PHE A 163 -11.94 18.77 10.39
CA PHE A 163 -11.97 17.70 9.39
C PHE A 163 -12.42 16.36 10.01
N GLN A 164 -13.07 15.53 9.20
CA GLN A 164 -13.58 14.23 9.61
C GLN A 164 -12.72 13.10 9.02
N PHE A 165 -12.35 12.14 9.87
CA PHE A 165 -11.74 10.89 9.43
C PHE A 165 -12.84 9.94 8.95
N ARG A 166 -12.70 9.46 7.72
CA ARG A 166 -13.66 8.57 7.03
C ARG A 166 -12.97 7.28 6.63
N SER A 167 -13.69 6.17 6.69
CA SER A 167 -13.27 4.87 6.14
C SER A 167 -13.61 4.76 4.66
#